data_AF-A0A932GML8-F1
#
_entry.id   AF-A0A932GML8-F1
#
_cell.length_a   1.000
_cell.length_b   1.000
_cell.length_c   1.000
_cell.angle_alpha   90.00
_cell.angle_beta   90.00
_cell.angle_gamma   90.00
#
_symmetry.space_group_name_H-M   'P 1'
#
loop_
_entity.id
_entity.type
_entity.pdbx_description
1 polymer ?
#
loop_
_entity_poly.entity_id
_entity_poly.type
_entity_poly.pdbx_seq_one_letter_code
_entity_poly.pdbx_strand_id
1 'polypeptide(L)' 'MLLVMDVGNTNIALGLYEGENLLIDWRAVTRQDQTADE' A
#
# COMPACT_ATOMS: atom_id res chain seq x y z
N MET A 1 -15.27 -3.55 -0.02
CA MET A 1 -13.83 -3.65 -0.27
C MET A 1 -13.15 -2.37 0.20
N LEU A 2 -11.99 -2.47 0.88
CA LEU A 2 -11.23 -1.35 1.42
C LEU A 2 -9.77 -1.51 1.04
N LEU A 3 -9.19 -0.52 0.34
CA LEU A 3 -7.75 -0.45 0.11
C LEU A 3 -7.12 0.33 1.27
N VAL A 4 -6.15 -0.28 1.94
CA VAL A 4 -5.35 0.34 2.99
C VAL A 4 -3.91 0.49 2.53
N MET A 5 -3.23 1.52 3.04
CA MET A 5 -1.83 1.78 2.77
C MET A 5 -1.11 2.12 4.07
N ASP A 6 0.03 1.49 4.32
CA ASP A 6 0.96 1.82 5.39
C ASP A 6 2.26 2.34 4.78
N VAL A 7 2.56 3.61 5.00
CA VAL A 7 3.69 4.33 4.37
C VAL A 7 4.84 4.43 5.37
N GLY A 8 5.81 3.54 5.25
CA GLY A 8 7.06 3.59 6.01
C GLY A 8 8.16 4.37 5.29
N ASN A 9 9.28 4.61 5.96
CA ASN A 9 10.42 5.34 5.38
C ASN A 9 11.12 4.60 4.23
N THR A 10 11.03 3.27 4.20
CA THR A 10 11.74 2.41 3.23
C THR A 10 10.79 1.59 2.37
N ASN A 11 9.63 1.22 2.90
CA ASN A 11 8.64 0.46 2.15
C ASN A 11 7.24 1.01 2.43
N ILE A 12 6.41 0.94 1.39
CA ILE A 12 4.97 1.14 1.45
C ILE A 12 4.30 -0.23 1.34
N ALA A 13 3.41 -0.55 2.27
CA ALA A 13 2.55 -1.73 2.20
C ALA A 13 1.14 -1.32 1.76
N LEU A 14 0.56 -2.11 0.88
CA LEU A 14 -0.79 -1.94 0.34
C LEU A 14 -1.59 -3.21 0.61
N GLY A 15 -2.84 -3.09 1.03
CA GLY A 15 -3.71 -4.24 1.29
C GLY A 15 -5.14 -4.00 0.84
N LEU A 16 -5.73 -4.97 0.15
CA LEU A 16 -7.15 -4.95 -0.22
C LEU A 16 -7.95 -5.87 0.70
N TYR A 17 -8.87 -5.30 1.47
CA TYR A 17 -9.72 -6.02 2.40
C TYR A 17 -11.14 -6.18 1.90
N GLU A 18 -11.77 -7.31 2.22
CA GLU A 18 -13.21 -7.52 2.20
C GLU A 18 -13.70 -7.87 3.61
N GLY A 19 -14.32 -6.89 4.27
CA GLY A 19 -14.63 -6.99 5.70
C GLY A 19 -13.33 -7.09 6.50
N GLU A 20 -13.19 -8.18 7.26
CA GLU A 20 -11.98 -8.46 8.06
C GLU A 20 -10.95 -9.33 7.29
N ASN A 21 -11.28 -9.78 6.08
CA ASN A 21 -10.40 -10.65 5.30
C ASN A 21 -9.46 -9.81 4.42
N LEU A 22 -8.15 -10.04 4.54
CA LEU A 22 -7.16 -9.53 3.60
C LEU A 22 -7.19 -10.43 2.35
N LEU A 23 -7.59 -9.86 1.22
CA LEU A 23 -7.67 -10.59 -0.05
C LEU A 23 -6.31 -10.67 -0.75
N ILE A 24 -5.55 -9.57 -0.74
CA ILE A 24 -4.25 -9.46 -1.39
C ILE A 24 -3.47 -8.29 -0.80
N ASP A 25 -2.14 -8.44 -0.72
CA ASP A 25 -1.21 -7.39 -0.33
C ASP A 25 -0.07 -7.21 -1.33
N TRP A 26 0.50 -6.00 -1.33
CA TRP A 26 1.68 -5.64 -2.10
C TRP A 26 2.65 -4.85 -1.24
N ARG A 27 3.93 -4.87 -1.64
CA ARG A 27 4.97 -3.98 -1.11
C ARG A 27 5.65 -3.23 -2.25
N ALA A 28 5.83 -1.94 -2.03
CA ALA A 28 6.64 -1.06 -2.87
C ALA A 28 7.75 -0.43 -2.02
N VAL A 29 8.85 -0.05 -2.65
CA VAL A 29 9.89 0.76 -2.00
C VAL A 29 9.37 2.18 -1.86
N THR A 30 9.57 2.81 -0.71
CA THR A 30 9.20 4.21 -0.51
C THR A 30 10.13 5.11 -1.32
N ARG A 31 9.57 5.82 -2.30
CA ARG A 31 10.30 6.80 -3.13
C ARG A 31 9.72 8.18 -2.87
N GLN A 32 10.49 9.01 -2.17
CA GLN A 32 10.04 10.35 -1.77
C GLN A 32 9.95 11.33 -2.94
N ASP A 33 10.61 11.01 -4.06
CA ASP A 33 10.66 11.77 -5.29
C ASP A 33 9.56 11.40 -6.31
N GLN A 34 8.71 10.42 -5.98
CA GLN A 34 7.68 9.91 -6.88
C GLN A 34 6.50 10.89 -6.98
N THR A 35 6.07 11.16 -8.21
CA THR A 35 4.91 12.03 -8.46
C THR A 35 3.60 11.27 -8.26
N ALA A 36 2.48 11.97 -8.09
CA ALA A 36 1.19 11.32 -7.83
C ALA A 36 0.67 10.43 -8.97
N ASP A 37 1.20 10.62 -10.18
CA ASP A 37 0.85 9.85 -11.38
C ASP A 37 1.78 8.62 -11.60
N GLU A 38 2.83 8.49 -10.79
CA GLU A 38 3.82 7.40 -10.81
C GLU A 38 3.64 6.41 -9.65
#